data_AF-A0A852CLQ7-F1
#
_entry.id   AF-A0A852CLQ7-F1
#
_cell.length_a   1.000
_cell.length_b   1.000
_cell.length_c   1.000
_cell.angle_alpha   90.00
_cell.angle_beta   90.00
_cell.angle_gamma   90.00
#
_symmetry.space_group_name_H-M   'P 1'
#
loop_
_entity.id
_entity.type
_entity.pdbx_description
1 polymer ?
#
loop_
_entity_poly.entity_id
_entity_poly.type
_entity_poly.pdbx_seq_one_letter_code
_entity_poly.pdbx_strand_id
1 'polypeptide(L)'
;SSLPVCFCFRDVPNLDILVWSQLPTGAGLGSSAAYAVCLAAALLTACGAISCPLKEGESTARWTEEELTLINSWAFQGERVIHGNPSGVDNAVGTWGGALRYQSGKITPLKRVPMLRILLTNTKVPRSTKVLVADVKEKLLKFPAIMNPVLDSIDAISQECQSLLEAMPANPSPEDYPVLEELFDINQHHLNVIGVGHPSLDRLCQVTASHGLHSKLTGAGGGGCGITLLRPDTSLLAVEAAKEDLCACGFECWETNIGAPGVTLHSTSSLNTKVLHALGES
;
A
#
# COMPACT_ATOMS: atom_id res chain seq x y z
N SER A 1 -10.68 -15.96 -26.72
CA SER A 1 -11.43 -14.98 -27.53
C SER A 1 -11.02 -13.58 -27.10
N SER A 2 -9.89 -13.11 -27.63
CA SER A 2 -9.33 -11.78 -27.39
C SER A 2 -9.91 -10.81 -28.41
N LEU A 3 -10.76 -9.89 -27.95
CA LEU A 3 -11.19 -8.74 -28.73
C LEU A 3 -10.11 -7.64 -28.59
N PRO A 4 -9.41 -7.24 -29.67
CA PRO A 4 -8.62 -6.03 -29.64
C PRO A 4 -9.59 -4.85 -29.78
N VAL A 5 -9.77 -4.08 -28.71
CA VAL A 5 -10.47 -2.80 -28.80
C VAL A 5 -9.49 -1.81 -29.44
N CYS A 6 -9.47 -1.76 -30.77
CA CYS A 6 -8.79 -0.71 -31.52
C CYS A 6 -9.77 0.46 -31.65
N PHE A 7 -9.62 1.48 -30.79
CA PHE A 7 -10.30 2.75 -31.01
C PHE A 7 -9.60 3.48 -32.14
N CYS A 8 -10.25 3.57 -33.30
CA CYS A 8 -9.84 4.42 -34.41
C CYS A 8 -10.05 5.90 -34.05
N PHE A 9 -9.20 6.47 -33.19
CA PHE A 9 -9.00 7.91 -33.17
C PHE A 9 -8.26 8.28 -34.46
N ARG A 10 -8.87 9.12 -35.31
CA ARG A 10 -8.22 9.58 -36.55
C ARG A 10 -7.09 10.58 -36.27
N ASP A 11 -7.07 11.22 -35.10
CA ASP A 11 -6.02 12.14 -34.63
C ASP A 11 -5.72 11.88 -33.14
N VAL A 12 -4.43 11.80 -32.78
CA VAL A 12 -3.99 11.67 -31.38
C VAL A 12 -4.13 13.05 -30.72
N PRO A 13 -4.84 13.18 -29.58
CA PRO A 13 -4.99 14.47 -28.91
C PRO A 13 -3.63 15.00 -28.44
N ASN A 14 -3.41 16.30 -28.59
CA ASN A 14 -2.26 16.96 -27.96
C ASN A 14 -2.56 17.12 -26.47
N LEU A 15 -1.79 16.43 -25.62
CA LEU A 15 -1.97 16.40 -24.18
C LEU A 15 -0.64 16.77 -23.52
N ASP A 16 -0.71 17.67 -22.54
CA ASP A 16 0.37 17.90 -21.60
C ASP A 16 -0.01 17.22 -20.27
N ILE A 17 0.85 16.33 -19.77
CA ILE A 17 0.58 15.52 -18.59
C ILE A 17 1.70 15.76 -17.58
N LEU A 18 1.33 16.38 -16.46
CA LEU A 18 2.21 16.59 -15.33
C LEU A 18 1.91 15.56 -14.23
N VAL A 19 2.94 14.90 -13.72
CA VAL A 19 2.79 13.93 -12.63
C VAL A 19 3.74 14.27 -11.48
N TRP A 20 3.18 14.35 -10.28
CA TRP A 20 3.91 14.57 -9.04
C TRP A 20 3.39 13.63 -7.95
N SER A 21 4.27 13.14 -7.06
CA SER A 21 3.91 12.16 -6.04
C SER A 21 4.54 12.45 -4.68
N GLN A 22 3.80 12.20 -3.60
CA GLN A 22 4.31 12.20 -2.23
C GLN A 22 5.00 10.88 -1.84
N LEU A 23 4.85 9.83 -2.65
CA LEU A 23 5.45 8.52 -2.39
C LEU A 23 6.97 8.58 -2.59
N PRO A 24 7.78 8.11 -1.62
CA PRO A 24 9.21 7.99 -1.81
C PRO A 24 9.51 6.97 -2.90
N THR A 25 10.42 7.33 -3.81
CA THR A 25 10.82 6.48 -4.93
C THR A 25 11.61 5.27 -4.45
N GLY A 26 11.32 4.09 -4.99
CA GLY A 26 12.09 2.87 -4.73
C GLY A 26 11.88 2.20 -3.35
N ALA A 27 10.98 2.72 -2.51
CA ALA A 27 10.70 2.15 -1.18
C ALA A 27 9.79 0.90 -1.22
N GLY A 28 9.33 0.47 -2.40
CA GLY A 28 8.42 -0.67 -2.55
C GLY A 28 6.99 -0.39 -2.09
N LEU A 29 6.54 0.87 -2.21
CA LEU A 29 5.20 1.32 -1.83
C LEU A 29 4.21 1.40 -3.01
N GLY A 30 4.52 0.73 -4.14
CA GLY A 30 3.65 0.73 -5.31
C GLY A 30 3.59 2.06 -6.08
N SER A 31 4.65 2.88 -6.06
CA SER A 31 4.65 4.19 -6.74
C SER A 31 4.50 4.08 -8.27
N SER A 32 5.07 3.05 -8.91
CA SER A 32 4.90 2.81 -10.35
C SER A 32 3.46 2.43 -10.69
N ALA A 33 2.84 1.63 -9.85
CA ALA A 33 1.46 1.23 -10.01
C ALA A 33 0.51 2.42 -9.81
N ALA A 34 0.74 3.26 -8.80
CA ALA A 34 -0.01 4.49 -8.61
C ALA A 34 0.11 5.42 -9.83
N TYR A 35 1.32 5.57 -10.39
CA TYR A 35 1.55 6.30 -11.63
C TYR A 35 0.75 5.71 -12.80
N ALA A 36 0.83 4.40 -13.02
CA ALA A 36 0.13 3.71 -14.10
C ALA A 36 -1.40 3.84 -13.98
N VAL A 37 -1.93 3.78 -12.76
CA VAL A 37 -3.36 3.98 -12.47
C VAL A 37 -3.81 5.40 -12.78
N CYS A 38 -3.07 6.42 -12.31
CA CYS A 38 -3.39 7.82 -12.59
C CYS A 38 -3.35 8.12 -14.09
N LEU A 39 -2.34 7.61 -14.79
CA LEU A 39 -2.21 7.80 -16.24
C LEU A 39 -3.33 7.10 -17.00
N ALA A 40 -3.66 5.85 -16.64
CA ALA A 40 -4.76 5.11 -17.26
C ALA A 40 -6.10 5.82 -17.05
N ALA A 41 -6.40 6.29 -15.83
CA ALA A 41 -7.62 7.03 -15.55
C ALA A 41 -7.69 8.33 -16.37
N ALA A 42 -6.63 9.15 -16.37
CA ALA A 42 -6.59 10.40 -17.10
C ALA A 42 -6.78 10.20 -18.62
N LEU A 43 -6.07 9.24 -19.22
CA LEU A 43 -6.17 8.97 -20.66
C LEU A 43 -7.52 8.37 -21.05
N LEU A 44 -8.06 7.43 -20.26
CA LEU A 44 -9.38 6.85 -20.54
C LEU A 44 -10.48 7.91 -20.45
N THR A 45 -10.40 8.83 -19.49
CA THR A 45 -11.35 9.95 -19.38
C THR A 45 -11.17 10.94 -20.55
N ALA A 46 -9.93 11.30 -20.90
CA ALA A 46 -9.66 12.23 -22.00
C ALA A 46 -10.10 11.68 -23.38
N CYS A 47 -9.98 10.37 -23.59
CA CYS A 47 -10.48 9.69 -24.78
C CYS A 47 -11.99 9.40 -24.75
N GLY A 48 -12.72 9.78 -23.69
CA GLY A 48 -14.14 9.50 -23.54
C GLY A 48 -14.48 8.00 -23.44
N ALA A 49 -13.50 7.16 -23.11
CA ALA A 49 -13.70 5.71 -22.92
C ALA A 49 -14.34 5.39 -21.57
N ILE A 50 -14.19 6.28 -20.59
CA ILE A 50 -14.91 6.29 -19.31
C ILE A 50 -15.47 7.69 -19.06
N SER A 51 -16.49 7.77 -18.22
CA SER A 51 -17.14 9.02 -17.86
C SER A 51 -16.25 9.94 -17.02
N CYS A 52 -16.58 11.23 -16.97
CA CYS A 52 -16.04 12.15 -15.98
C CYS A 52 -16.92 12.05 -14.73
N PRO A 53 -16.40 11.53 -13.60
CA PRO A 53 -17.23 11.23 -12.43
C PRO A 53 -17.60 12.49 -11.63
N LEU A 54 -16.87 13.59 -11.81
CA LEU A 54 -17.05 14.82 -11.03
C LEU A 54 -18.31 15.56 -11.48
N LYS A 55 -19.28 15.70 -10.58
CA LYS A 55 -20.48 16.53 -10.80
C LYS A 55 -20.25 17.96 -10.34
N GLU A 56 -21.05 18.88 -10.89
CA GLU A 56 -20.97 20.29 -10.53
C GLU A 56 -21.21 20.49 -9.02
N GLY A 57 -20.24 21.09 -8.33
CA GLY A 57 -20.27 21.32 -6.89
C GLY A 57 -19.62 20.22 -6.02
N GLU A 58 -19.20 19.08 -6.58
CA GLU A 58 -18.44 18.07 -5.85
C GLU A 58 -16.93 18.40 -5.82
N SER A 59 -16.28 18.14 -4.68
CA SER A 59 -14.84 18.33 -4.54
C SER A 59 -14.03 17.15 -5.05
N THR A 60 -14.55 15.94 -4.91
CA THR A 60 -13.90 14.69 -5.33
C THR A 60 -14.93 13.69 -5.80
N ALA A 61 -14.60 12.90 -6.83
CA ALA A 61 -15.46 11.83 -7.32
C ALA A 61 -14.65 10.60 -7.77
N ARG A 62 -15.31 9.44 -7.80
CA ARG A 62 -14.74 8.17 -8.24
C ARG A 62 -15.60 7.54 -9.33
N TRP A 63 -14.96 6.74 -10.17
CA TRP A 63 -15.58 6.00 -11.26
C TRP A 63 -16.41 4.81 -10.77
N THR A 64 -17.28 4.26 -11.64
CA THR A 64 -18.06 3.05 -11.32
C THR A 64 -17.16 1.81 -11.25
N GLU A 65 -17.66 0.71 -10.69
CA GLU A 65 -16.88 -0.54 -10.60
C GLU A 65 -16.45 -1.07 -11.98
N GLU A 66 -17.29 -0.91 -13.01
CA GLU A 66 -16.96 -1.32 -14.38
C GLU A 66 -15.81 -0.48 -14.96
N GLU A 67 -15.84 0.83 -14.72
CA GLU A 67 -14.81 1.77 -15.17
C GLU A 67 -13.51 1.60 -14.37
N LEU A 68 -13.59 1.36 -13.06
CA LEU A 68 -12.44 1.02 -12.22
C LEU A 68 -11.79 -0.29 -12.69
N THR A 69 -12.57 -1.29 -13.07
CA THR A 69 -12.04 -2.54 -13.66
C THR A 69 -11.27 -2.26 -14.94
N LEU A 70 -11.78 -1.35 -15.80
CA LEU A 70 -11.08 -0.94 -17.01
C LEU A 70 -9.78 -0.19 -16.70
N ILE A 71 -9.80 0.77 -15.77
CA ILE A 71 -8.60 1.48 -15.30
C ILE A 71 -7.56 0.49 -14.79
N ASN A 72 -7.95 -0.46 -13.94
CA ASN A 72 -7.05 -1.47 -13.39
C ASN A 72 -6.40 -2.31 -14.49
N SER A 73 -7.19 -2.73 -15.49
CA SER A 73 -6.70 -3.56 -16.59
C SER A 73 -5.64 -2.85 -17.45
N TRP A 74 -5.80 -1.55 -17.69
CA TRP A 74 -4.83 -0.73 -18.42
C TRP A 74 -3.60 -0.43 -17.57
N ALA A 75 -3.79 -0.08 -16.30
CA ALA A 75 -2.69 0.10 -15.35
C ALA A 75 -1.85 -1.18 -15.22
N PHE A 76 -2.49 -2.36 -15.24
CA PHE A 76 -1.80 -3.64 -15.23
C PHE A 76 -0.92 -3.83 -16.46
N GLN A 77 -1.38 -3.43 -17.65
CA GLN A 77 -0.52 -3.48 -18.84
C GLN A 77 0.68 -2.53 -18.72
N GLY A 78 0.48 -1.32 -18.16
CA GLY A 78 1.58 -0.40 -17.85
C GLY A 78 2.62 -1.02 -16.93
N GLU A 79 2.18 -1.64 -15.83
CA GLU A 79 3.06 -2.35 -14.89
C GLU A 79 3.79 -3.53 -15.55
N ARG A 80 3.14 -4.24 -16.50
CA ARG A 80 3.80 -5.32 -17.27
C ARG A 80 4.91 -4.80 -18.16
N VAL A 81 4.76 -3.60 -18.72
CA VAL A 81 5.81 -2.97 -19.53
C VAL A 81 7.01 -2.59 -18.66
N ILE A 82 6.78 -2.09 -17.45
CA ILE A 82 7.84 -1.62 -16.54
C ILE A 82 8.53 -2.79 -15.82
N HIS A 83 7.76 -3.73 -15.29
CA HIS A 83 8.25 -4.78 -14.38
C HIS A 83 8.21 -6.20 -14.97
N GLY A 84 7.69 -6.36 -16.18
CA GLY A 84 7.57 -7.65 -16.87
C GLY A 84 6.42 -8.51 -16.35
N ASN A 85 6.58 -9.10 -15.17
CA ASN A 85 5.62 -10.04 -14.58
C ASN A 85 5.09 -9.59 -13.20
N PRO A 86 4.38 -8.44 -13.12
CA PRO A 86 3.75 -7.97 -11.89
C PRO A 86 2.63 -8.91 -11.42
N SER A 87 2.39 -8.95 -10.12
CA SER A 87 1.31 -9.75 -9.50
C SER A 87 -0.10 -9.19 -9.72
N GLY A 88 -0.20 -7.90 -10.07
CA GLY A 88 -1.47 -7.18 -10.19
C GLY A 88 -1.99 -6.60 -8.87
N VAL A 89 -1.27 -6.79 -7.75
CA VAL A 89 -1.72 -6.29 -6.43
C VAL A 89 -1.53 -4.78 -6.33
N ASP A 90 -0.38 -4.25 -6.71
CA ASP A 90 -0.06 -2.82 -6.50
C ASP A 90 -1.02 -1.90 -7.27
N ASN A 91 -1.29 -2.20 -8.54
CA ASN A 91 -2.24 -1.44 -9.36
C ASN A 91 -3.69 -1.67 -8.90
N ALA A 92 -4.01 -2.85 -8.38
CA ALA A 92 -5.31 -3.08 -7.75
C ALA A 92 -5.49 -2.18 -6.53
N VAL A 93 -4.50 -2.09 -5.63
CA VAL A 93 -4.56 -1.19 -4.46
C VAL A 93 -4.71 0.26 -4.93
N GLY A 94 -3.93 0.69 -5.93
CA GLY A 94 -4.04 2.03 -6.49
C GLY A 94 -5.42 2.34 -7.11
N THR A 95 -6.11 1.33 -7.64
CA THR A 95 -7.41 1.52 -8.31
C THR A 95 -8.56 1.53 -7.31
N TRP A 96 -8.70 0.47 -6.51
CA TRP A 96 -9.83 0.31 -5.59
C TRP A 96 -9.61 1.01 -4.24
N GLY A 97 -8.35 1.15 -3.81
CA GLY A 97 -8.01 1.61 -2.47
C GLY A 97 -8.46 0.63 -1.39
N GLY A 98 -8.56 1.14 -0.16
CA GLY A 98 -8.94 0.35 1.00
C GLY A 98 -7.93 -0.76 1.26
N ALA A 99 -8.43 -1.98 1.44
CA ALA A 99 -7.62 -3.18 1.62
C ALA A 99 -8.06 -4.26 0.65
N LEU A 100 -7.10 -5.08 0.21
CA LEU A 100 -7.33 -6.15 -0.73
C LEU A 100 -6.85 -7.48 -0.14
N ARG A 101 -7.63 -8.53 -0.37
CA ARG A 101 -7.21 -9.91 -0.15
C ARG A 101 -6.63 -10.48 -1.43
N TYR A 102 -5.38 -10.94 -1.36
CA TYR A 102 -4.74 -11.68 -2.43
C TYR A 102 -4.56 -13.15 -2.04
N GLN A 103 -5.12 -14.06 -2.83
CA GLN A 103 -4.98 -15.50 -2.58
C GLN A 103 -4.86 -16.23 -3.92
N SER A 104 -3.72 -16.88 -4.15
CA SER A 104 -3.47 -17.73 -5.34
C SER A 104 -3.83 -17.05 -6.67
N GLY A 105 -3.45 -15.77 -6.83
CA GLY A 105 -3.73 -14.99 -8.04
C GLY A 105 -5.10 -14.30 -8.08
N LYS A 106 -5.99 -14.57 -7.11
CA LYS A 106 -7.28 -13.90 -6.99
C LYS A 106 -7.16 -12.69 -6.06
N ILE A 107 -7.56 -11.52 -6.56
CA ILE A 107 -7.66 -10.27 -5.81
C ILE A 107 -9.13 -10.04 -5.47
N THR A 108 -9.43 -9.76 -4.20
CA THR A 108 -10.78 -9.47 -3.72
C THR A 108 -10.74 -8.25 -2.82
N PRO A 109 -11.43 -7.15 -3.15
CA PRO A 109 -11.49 -5.98 -2.28
C PRO A 109 -12.31 -6.28 -1.02
N LEU A 110 -11.85 -5.77 0.12
CA LEU A 110 -12.64 -5.78 1.36
C LEU A 110 -13.70 -4.68 1.26
N LYS A 111 -14.93 -4.98 1.67
CA LYS A 111 -16.07 -4.08 1.50
C LYS A 111 -15.96 -2.82 2.35
N ARG A 112 -15.45 -2.98 3.57
CA ARG A 112 -15.24 -1.90 4.53
C ARG A 112 -13.93 -2.13 5.24
N VAL A 113 -13.09 -1.11 5.24
CA VAL A 113 -11.93 -1.03 6.12
C VAL A 113 -11.84 0.37 6.71
N PRO A 114 -11.51 0.49 8.00
CA PRO A 114 -11.22 1.79 8.59
C PRO A 114 -9.93 2.36 8.00
N MET A 115 -9.81 3.68 8.05
CA MET A 115 -8.53 4.32 7.81
C MET A 115 -7.69 4.22 9.09
N LEU A 116 -6.50 3.64 8.98
CA LEU A 116 -5.61 3.44 10.13
C LEU A 116 -4.39 4.34 10.00
N ARG A 117 -4.06 5.07 11.06
CA ARG A 117 -2.83 5.87 11.14
C ARG A 117 -1.64 4.96 11.37
N ILE A 118 -0.55 5.21 10.65
CA ILE A 118 0.71 4.48 10.79
C ILE A 118 1.92 5.41 10.73
N LEU A 119 3.04 4.94 11.29
CA LEU A 119 4.36 5.39 10.86
C LEU A 119 4.90 4.39 9.84
N LEU A 120 5.30 4.89 8.69
CA LEU A 120 6.08 4.16 7.72
C LEU A 120 7.56 4.51 7.92
N THR A 121 8.38 3.50 8.21
CA THR A 121 9.81 3.69 8.47
C THR A 121 10.63 2.96 7.42
N ASN A 122 11.46 3.68 6.65
CA ASN A 122 12.45 3.12 5.75
C ASN A 122 13.79 3.01 6.46
N THR A 123 14.27 1.79 6.67
CA THR A 123 15.57 1.52 7.31
C THR A 123 16.77 1.90 6.44
N LYS A 124 16.55 2.21 5.16
CA LYS A 124 17.58 2.47 4.13
C LYS A 124 18.55 1.31 3.88
N VAL A 125 18.29 0.16 4.47
CA VAL A 125 19.08 -1.05 4.23
C VAL A 125 18.68 -1.65 2.88
N PRO A 126 19.62 -1.77 1.92
CA PRO A 126 19.36 -2.37 0.63
C PRO A 126 19.10 -3.87 0.78
N ARG A 127 18.26 -4.42 -0.09
CA ARG A 127 17.84 -5.83 -0.04
C ARG A 127 17.65 -6.42 -1.43
N SER A 128 17.67 -7.74 -1.51
CA SER A 128 17.30 -8.48 -2.72
C SER A 128 16.08 -9.35 -2.43
N THR A 129 14.91 -8.94 -2.92
CA THR A 129 13.66 -9.70 -2.79
C THR A 129 13.81 -11.12 -3.34
N LYS A 130 14.54 -11.27 -4.46
CA LYS A 130 14.78 -12.58 -5.09
C LYS A 130 15.56 -13.53 -4.17
N VAL A 131 16.56 -13.02 -3.46
CA VAL A 131 17.38 -13.81 -2.53
C VAL A 131 16.54 -14.20 -1.31
N LEU A 132 15.85 -13.25 -0.68
CA LEU A 132 15.00 -13.52 0.49
C LEU A 132 13.92 -14.58 0.20
N VAL A 133 13.27 -14.49 -0.96
CA VAL A 133 12.26 -15.50 -1.37
C VAL A 133 12.90 -16.86 -1.64
N ALA A 134 14.10 -16.91 -2.22
CA ALA A 134 14.83 -18.16 -2.44
C ALA A 134 15.22 -18.82 -1.11
N ASP A 135 15.70 -18.04 -0.14
CA ASP A 135 16.11 -18.51 1.18
C ASP A 135 14.91 -19.07 1.97
N VAL A 136 13.74 -18.41 1.90
CA VAL A 136 12.49 -18.95 2.49
C VAL A 136 12.12 -20.28 1.85
N LYS A 137 12.23 -20.41 0.52
CA LYS A 137 11.98 -21.67 -0.18
C LYS A 137 12.96 -22.76 0.23
N GLU A 138 14.24 -22.45 0.36
CA GLU A 138 15.25 -23.39 0.83
C GLU A 138 14.95 -23.86 2.26
N LYS A 139 14.64 -22.92 3.17
CA LYS A 139 14.28 -23.25 4.56
C LYS A 139 13.02 -24.11 4.64
N LEU A 140 12.01 -23.84 3.82
CA LEU A 140 10.81 -24.66 3.70
C LEU A 140 11.12 -26.09 3.27
N LEU A 141 11.98 -26.27 2.26
CA LEU A 141 12.41 -27.60 1.81
C LEU A 141 13.26 -28.33 2.85
N LYS A 142 14.07 -27.59 3.63
CA LYS A 142 14.94 -28.14 4.66
C LYS A 142 14.18 -28.57 5.92
N PHE A 143 13.16 -27.80 6.32
CA PHE A 143 12.39 -28.04 7.55
C PHE A 143 10.87 -28.01 7.34
N PRO A 144 10.31 -28.86 6.46
CA PRO A 144 8.91 -28.76 6.05
C PRO A 144 7.92 -28.94 7.22
N ALA A 145 8.23 -29.84 8.16
CA ALA A 145 7.39 -30.09 9.33
C ALA A 145 7.30 -28.90 10.31
N ILE A 146 8.28 -27.98 10.27
CA ILE A 146 8.30 -26.77 11.09
C ILE A 146 7.73 -25.59 10.30
N MET A 147 8.15 -25.47 9.04
CA MET A 147 7.85 -24.30 8.21
C MET A 147 6.41 -24.29 7.69
N ASN A 148 5.79 -25.44 7.39
CA ASN A 148 4.39 -25.48 6.98
C ASN A 148 3.46 -24.92 8.08
N PRO A 149 3.52 -25.38 9.35
CA PRO A 149 2.72 -24.77 10.42
C PRO A 149 2.97 -23.28 10.65
N VAL A 150 4.21 -22.80 10.44
CA VAL A 150 4.51 -21.37 10.53
C VAL A 150 3.80 -20.58 9.42
N LEU A 151 3.81 -21.09 8.19
CA LEU A 151 3.09 -20.46 7.07
C LEU A 151 1.57 -20.51 7.26
N ASP A 152 1.04 -21.63 7.78
CA ASP A 152 -0.38 -21.74 8.12
C ASP A 152 -0.78 -20.73 9.21
N SER A 153 0.09 -20.48 10.20
CA SER A 153 -0.12 -19.45 11.22
C SER A 153 -0.15 -18.04 10.62
N ILE A 154 0.75 -17.73 9.68
CA ILE A 154 0.76 -16.44 8.97
C ILE A 154 -0.52 -16.25 8.13
N ASP A 155 -1.02 -17.32 7.52
CA ASP A 155 -2.29 -17.30 6.79
C ASP A 155 -3.46 -17.03 7.75
N ALA A 156 -3.52 -17.72 8.90
CA ALA A 156 -4.53 -17.49 9.93
C ALA A 156 -4.53 -16.04 10.44
N ILE A 157 -3.35 -15.44 10.67
CA ILE A 157 -3.22 -14.02 11.05
C ILE A 157 -3.88 -13.10 10.01
N SER A 158 -3.70 -13.40 8.72
CA SER A 158 -4.30 -12.60 7.64
C SER A 158 -5.82 -12.72 7.62
N GLN A 159 -6.35 -13.92 7.88
CA GLN A 159 -7.79 -14.17 7.98
C GLN A 159 -8.43 -13.48 9.20
N GLU A 160 -7.75 -13.51 10.36
CA GLU A 160 -8.23 -12.83 11.56
C GLU A 160 -8.16 -11.31 11.42
N CYS A 161 -7.08 -10.79 10.83
CA CYS A 161 -6.97 -9.37 10.51
C CYS A 161 -8.09 -8.94 9.55
N GLN A 162 -8.40 -9.73 8.52
CA GLN A 162 -9.51 -9.44 7.62
C GLN A 162 -10.85 -9.33 8.39
N SER A 163 -11.16 -10.33 9.22
CA SER A 163 -12.41 -10.37 10.00
C SER A 163 -12.51 -9.19 10.97
N LEU A 164 -11.40 -8.84 11.62
CA LEU A 164 -11.33 -7.70 12.53
C LEU A 164 -11.57 -6.37 11.79
N LEU A 165 -10.88 -6.14 10.67
CA LEU A 165 -11.02 -4.90 9.89
C LEU A 165 -12.44 -4.73 9.31
N GLU A 166 -13.08 -5.82 8.89
CA GLU A 166 -14.46 -5.78 8.37
C GLU A 166 -15.48 -5.51 9.50
N ALA A 167 -15.19 -5.95 10.73
CA ALA A 167 -16.03 -5.70 11.91
C ALA A 167 -15.84 -4.29 12.48
N MET A 168 -14.62 -3.72 12.39
CA MET A 168 -14.28 -2.39 12.92
C MET A 168 -15.19 -1.29 12.35
N PRO A 169 -15.67 -0.34 13.17
CA PRO A 169 -16.43 0.81 12.71
C PRO A 169 -15.56 1.72 11.83
N ALA A 170 -16.19 2.57 11.02
CA ALA A 170 -15.47 3.49 10.14
C ALA A 170 -14.52 4.42 10.91
N ASN A 171 -14.91 4.80 12.14
CA ASN A 171 -14.09 5.53 13.10
C ASN A 171 -13.81 4.60 14.29
N PRO A 172 -12.74 3.78 14.22
CA PRO A 172 -12.41 2.84 15.28
C PRO A 172 -11.99 3.57 16.55
N SER A 173 -12.39 3.01 17.68
CA SER A 173 -12.02 3.45 19.02
C SER A 173 -10.71 2.77 19.45
N PRO A 174 -10.03 3.27 20.50
CA PRO A 174 -8.83 2.61 21.01
C PRO A 174 -9.02 1.14 21.41
N GLU A 175 -10.24 0.73 21.78
CA GLU A 175 -10.58 -0.64 22.19
C GLU A 175 -10.56 -1.65 21.03
N ASP A 176 -10.64 -1.16 19.78
CA ASP A 176 -10.61 -2.01 18.59
C ASP A 176 -9.18 -2.46 18.21
N TYR A 177 -8.15 -1.77 18.72
CA TYR A 177 -6.76 -1.92 18.28
C TYR A 177 -5.94 -3.05 18.96
N PRO A 178 -6.16 -3.47 20.21
CA PRO A 178 -5.26 -4.41 20.89
C PRO A 178 -5.05 -5.72 20.12
N VAL A 179 -6.13 -6.27 19.54
CA VAL A 179 -6.01 -7.49 18.72
C VAL A 179 -5.17 -7.22 17.47
N LEU A 180 -5.33 -6.07 16.82
CA LEU A 180 -4.54 -5.71 15.65
C LEU A 180 -3.05 -5.52 15.99
N GLU A 181 -2.75 -4.94 17.15
CA GLU A 181 -1.39 -4.79 17.70
C GLU A 181 -0.75 -6.17 17.96
N GLU A 182 -1.46 -7.10 18.59
CA GLU A 182 -0.99 -8.47 18.79
C GLU A 182 -0.75 -9.19 17.47
N LEU A 183 -1.65 -9.04 16.49
CA LEU A 183 -1.46 -9.62 15.16
C LEU A 183 -0.21 -9.04 14.45
N PHE A 184 0.14 -7.77 14.69
CA PHE A 184 1.38 -7.18 14.19
C PHE A 184 2.60 -7.87 14.80
N ASP A 185 2.62 -8.02 16.12
CA ASP A 185 3.74 -8.60 16.86
C ASP A 185 3.94 -10.08 16.51
N ILE A 186 2.87 -10.87 16.53
CA ILE A 186 2.92 -12.31 16.19
C ILE A 186 3.43 -12.50 14.76
N ASN A 187 2.94 -11.69 13.81
CA ASN A 187 3.38 -11.77 12.43
C ASN A 187 4.85 -11.36 12.28
N GLN A 188 5.30 -10.30 12.97
CA GLN A 188 6.70 -9.90 12.98
C GLN A 188 7.61 -11.03 13.47
N HIS A 189 7.22 -11.72 14.54
CA HIS A 189 7.99 -12.86 15.05
C HIS A 189 8.00 -14.03 14.06
N HIS A 190 6.87 -14.36 13.42
CA HIS A 190 6.86 -15.39 12.37
C HIS A 190 7.74 -15.01 11.17
N LEU A 191 7.75 -13.74 10.76
CA LEU A 191 8.61 -13.25 9.68
C LEU A 191 10.11 -13.38 10.04
N ASN A 192 10.46 -13.18 11.31
CA ASN A 192 11.80 -13.48 11.81
C ASN A 192 12.11 -14.99 11.77
N VAL A 193 11.15 -15.86 12.15
CA VAL A 193 11.31 -17.33 12.08
C VAL A 193 11.55 -17.82 10.65
N ILE A 194 10.77 -17.32 9.67
CA ILE A 194 10.97 -17.72 8.27
C ILE A 194 12.30 -17.20 7.70
N GLY A 195 12.95 -16.23 8.37
CA GLY A 195 14.30 -15.77 8.07
C GLY A 195 14.37 -14.53 7.20
N VAL A 196 13.28 -13.77 7.12
CA VAL A 196 13.27 -12.47 6.41
C VAL A 196 13.43 -11.28 7.36
N GLY A 197 13.81 -11.53 8.62
CA GLY A 197 14.20 -10.50 9.57
C GLY A 197 15.50 -9.77 9.18
N HIS A 198 15.83 -8.72 9.93
CA HIS A 198 17.11 -8.01 9.82
C HIS A 198 17.35 -7.17 11.08
N PRO A 199 18.61 -7.00 11.56
CA PRO A 199 18.89 -6.21 12.76
C PRO A 199 18.33 -4.78 12.74
N SER A 200 18.25 -4.14 11.57
CA SER A 200 17.62 -2.82 11.44
C SER A 200 16.11 -2.83 11.68
N LEU A 201 15.42 -3.91 11.29
CA LEU A 201 13.99 -4.11 11.52
C LEU A 201 13.74 -4.47 12.99
N ASP A 202 14.59 -5.31 13.58
CA ASP A 202 14.53 -5.59 15.02
C ASP A 202 14.77 -4.31 15.84
N ARG A 203 15.70 -3.46 15.41
CA ARG A 203 15.94 -2.15 16.02
C ARG A 203 14.75 -1.21 15.87
N LEU A 204 14.10 -1.18 14.71
CA LEU A 204 12.86 -0.43 14.49
C LEU A 204 11.79 -0.86 15.50
N CYS A 205 11.49 -2.16 15.57
CA CYS A 205 10.50 -2.69 16.52
C CYS A 205 10.87 -2.40 17.98
N GLN A 206 12.16 -2.50 18.34
CA GLN A 206 12.64 -2.18 19.68
C GLN A 206 12.41 -0.71 20.04
N VAL A 207 12.74 0.21 19.13
CA VAL A 207 12.54 1.65 19.36
C VAL A 207 11.04 1.95 19.52
N THR A 208 10.20 1.47 18.61
CA THR A 208 8.76 1.75 18.68
C THR A 208 8.11 1.13 19.92
N ALA A 209 8.53 -0.07 20.33
CA ALA A 209 8.04 -0.71 21.54
C ALA A 209 8.39 0.09 22.80
N SER A 210 9.53 0.79 22.82
CA SER A 210 9.91 1.67 23.95
C SER A 210 8.98 2.88 24.12
N HIS A 211 8.24 3.23 23.06
CA HIS A 211 7.17 4.24 23.05
C HIS A 211 5.76 3.63 23.17
N GLY A 212 5.65 2.32 23.42
CA GLY A 212 4.37 1.61 23.50
C GLY A 212 3.69 1.43 22.14
N LEU A 213 4.46 1.41 21.05
CA LEU A 213 3.95 1.27 19.68
C LEU A 213 4.37 -0.07 19.07
N HIS A 214 3.43 -0.69 18.35
CA HIS A 214 3.58 -2.02 17.76
C HIS A 214 3.95 -1.91 16.28
N SER A 215 4.95 -2.69 15.87
CA SER A 215 5.55 -2.58 14.54
C SER A 215 5.85 -3.93 13.92
N LYS A 216 5.75 -3.98 12.60
CA LYS A 216 6.21 -5.11 11.80
C LYS A 216 6.87 -4.66 10.51
N LEU A 217 7.72 -5.50 9.94
CA LEU A 217 8.26 -5.29 8.60
C LEU A 217 7.15 -5.35 7.54
N THR A 218 7.37 -4.69 6.41
CA THR A 218 6.49 -4.76 5.24
C THR A 218 7.26 -5.11 3.96
N GLY A 219 6.60 -5.87 3.08
CA GLY A 219 7.19 -6.44 1.88
C GLY A 219 8.19 -7.56 2.17
N ALA A 220 9.30 -7.60 1.43
CA ALA A 220 10.22 -8.75 1.41
C ALA A 220 10.99 -9.04 2.71
N GLY A 221 11.08 -8.09 3.66
CA GLY A 221 11.99 -8.16 4.80
C GLY A 221 13.46 -7.85 4.44
N GLY A 222 14.41 -8.28 5.28
CA GLY A 222 15.86 -8.14 5.06
C GLY A 222 16.38 -6.70 5.10
N GLY A 223 15.64 -5.78 5.73
CA GLY A 223 15.83 -4.33 5.59
C GLY A 223 14.57 -3.69 4.99
N GLY A 224 14.73 -2.69 4.12
CA GLY A 224 13.59 -1.98 3.52
C GLY A 224 12.74 -1.26 4.57
N CYS A 225 11.41 -1.40 4.48
CA CYS A 225 10.46 -0.65 5.30
C CYS A 225 9.79 -1.50 6.38
N GLY A 226 9.40 -0.84 7.48
CA GLY A 226 8.46 -1.33 8.48
C GLY A 226 7.28 -0.40 8.64
N ILE A 227 6.19 -0.94 9.17
CA ILE A 227 4.96 -0.23 9.53
C ILE A 227 4.77 -0.29 11.03
N THR A 228 4.39 0.84 11.62
CA THR A 228 4.07 0.98 13.04
C THR A 228 2.63 1.46 13.16
N LEU A 229 1.81 0.78 13.94
CA LEU A 229 0.41 1.14 14.12
C LEU A 229 0.28 2.31 15.11
N LEU A 230 -0.55 3.29 14.79
CA LEU A 230 -0.87 4.42 15.67
C LEU A 230 -2.35 4.37 16.05
N ARG A 231 -2.62 4.08 17.34
CA ARG A 231 -3.98 4.12 17.88
C ARG A 231 -4.55 5.55 17.90
N PRO A 232 -5.88 5.75 17.89
CA PRO A 232 -6.50 7.07 17.92
C PRO A 232 -6.11 7.92 19.14
N ASP A 233 -5.82 7.27 20.27
CA ASP A 233 -5.38 7.88 21.54
C ASP A 233 -3.85 8.08 21.63
N THR A 234 -3.09 7.69 20.60
CA THR A 234 -1.64 7.89 20.60
C THR A 234 -1.31 9.38 20.59
N SER A 235 -0.65 9.85 21.66
CA SER A 235 -0.30 11.26 21.80
C SER A 235 0.68 11.70 20.70
N LEU A 236 0.50 12.94 20.20
CA LEU A 236 1.41 13.53 19.21
C LEU A 236 2.86 13.57 19.70
N LEU A 237 3.06 13.80 21.01
CA LEU A 237 4.40 13.80 21.62
C LEU A 237 5.08 12.43 21.53
N ALA A 238 4.34 11.34 21.77
CA ALA A 238 4.88 9.98 21.62
C ALA A 238 5.23 9.66 20.16
N VAL A 239 4.39 10.09 19.22
CA VAL A 239 4.67 9.91 17.78
C VAL A 239 5.93 10.66 17.36
N GLU A 240 6.08 11.93 17.76
CA GLU A 240 7.27 12.71 17.42
C GLU A 240 8.53 12.17 18.10
N ALA A 241 8.46 11.77 19.38
CA ALA A 241 9.59 11.14 20.05
C ALA A 241 10.03 9.83 19.37
N ALA A 242 9.07 8.98 18.96
CA ALA A 242 9.38 7.77 18.21
C ALA A 242 10.03 8.09 16.85
N LYS A 243 9.55 9.12 16.13
CA LYS A 243 10.15 9.57 14.87
C LYS A 243 11.57 10.09 15.07
N GLU A 244 11.83 10.86 16.11
CA GLU A 244 13.17 11.37 16.44
C GLU A 244 14.14 10.22 16.73
N ASP A 245 13.75 9.26 17.56
CA ASP A 245 14.59 8.10 17.89
C ASP A 245 14.87 7.19 16.68
N LEU A 246 13.87 7.01 15.80
CA LEU A 246 14.05 6.27 14.55
C LEU A 246 14.98 7.03 13.59
N CYS A 247 14.84 8.35 13.48
CA CYS A 247 15.74 9.19 12.69
C CYS A 247 17.17 9.17 13.25
N ALA A 248 17.34 9.11 14.58
CA ALA A 248 18.65 8.97 15.22
C ALA A 248 19.32 7.63 14.89
N CYS A 249 18.55 6.60 14.54
CA CYS A 249 19.07 5.34 14.00
C CYS A 249 19.46 5.42 12.51
N GLY A 250 19.32 6.59 11.88
CA GLY A 250 19.61 6.81 10.46
C GLY A 250 18.45 6.44 9.52
N PHE A 251 17.26 6.17 10.05
CA PHE A 251 16.08 5.81 9.26
C PHE A 251 15.34 7.04 8.74
N GLU A 252 14.45 6.84 7.78
CA GLU A 252 13.47 7.84 7.35
C GLU A 252 12.07 7.43 7.79
N CYS A 253 11.32 8.38 8.35
CA CYS A 253 9.99 8.11 8.90
C CYS A 253 8.96 9.07 8.32
N TRP A 254 7.79 8.54 7.98
CA TRP A 254 6.63 9.30 7.53
C TRP A 254 5.39 8.87 8.31
N GLU A 255 4.64 9.84 8.82
CA GLU A 255 3.29 9.58 9.31
C GLU A 255 2.33 9.59 8.12
N THR A 256 1.52 8.53 8.00
CA THR A 256 0.56 8.37 6.92
C THR A 256 -0.62 7.50 7.34
N ASN A 257 -1.54 7.27 6.42
CA ASN A 257 -2.72 6.44 6.63
C ASN A 257 -2.72 5.25 5.66
N ILE A 258 -3.18 4.09 6.14
CA ILE A 258 -3.52 2.94 5.30
C ILE A 258 -5.04 2.79 5.20
N GLY A 259 -5.53 2.10 4.16
CA GLY A 259 -6.96 2.02 3.87
C GLY A 259 -7.51 3.26 3.16
N ALA A 260 -6.64 4.07 2.54
CA ALA A 260 -7.04 5.27 1.80
C ALA A 260 -7.88 4.94 0.55
N PRO A 261 -8.70 5.87 0.05
CA PRO A 261 -9.37 5.72 -1.24
C PRO A 261 -8.38 5.43 -2.38
N GLY A 262 -8.84 4.70 -3.39
CA GLY A 262 -8.07 4.47 -4.61
C GLY A 262 -8.14 5.68 -5.54
N VAL A 263 -7.97 5.43 -6.84
CA VAL A 263 -8.03 6.47 -7.87
C VAL A 263 -9.28 7.35 -7.70
N THR A 264 -9.05 8.65 -7.66
CA THR A 264 -10.04 9.68 -7.34
C THR A 264 -9.77 10.90 -8.22
N LEU A 265 -10.83 11.45 -8.81
CA LEU A 265 -10.77 12.72 -9.53
C LEU A 265 -11.01 13.86 -8.54
N HIS A 266 -10.16 14.88 -8.59
CA HIS A 266 -10.19 16.05 -7.71
C HIS A 266 -10.57 17.28 -8.51
N SER A 267 -11.43 18.14 -7.96
CA SER A 267 -11.55 19.52 -8.43
C SER A 267 -10.28 20.29 -8.06
N THR A 268 -9.88 21.29 -8.87
CA THR A 268 -8.74 22.17 -8.54
C THR A 268 -8.89 22.80 -7.15
N SER A 269 -10.12 23.19 -6.78
CA SER A 269 -10.43 23.77 -5.47
C SER A 269 -10.23 22.81 -4.28
N SER A 270 -10.15 21.50 -4.52
CA SER A 270 -9.94 20.49 -3.47
C SER A 270 -8.45 20.21 -3.19
N LEU A 271 -7.54 20.71 -4.03
CA LEU A 271 -6.11 20.45 -3.91
C LEU A 271 -5.47 21.33 -2.83
N ASN A 272 -4.54 20.75 -2.07
CA ASN A 272 -3.75 21.50 -1.10
C ASN A 272 -2.75 22.43 -1.81
N THR A 273 -2.44 23.58 -1.23
CA THR A 273 -1.52 24.61 -1.76
C THR A 273 -0.16 24.05 -2.18
N LYS A 274 0.38 23.06 -1.45
CA LYS A 274 1.64 22.40 -1.82
C LYS A 274 1.54 21.63 -3.15
N VAL A 275 0.39 21.00 -3.39
CA VAL A 275 0.12 20.25 -4.63
C VAL A 275 -0.12 21.21 -5.78
N LEU A 276 -0.94 22.25 -5.58
CA LEU A 276 -1.17 23.30 -6.59
C LEU A 276 0.13 23.95 -7.06
N HIS A 277 0.99 24.34 -6.11
CA HIS A 277 2.31 24.90 -6.43
C HIS A 277 3.20 23.91 -7.19
N ALA A 278 3.18 22.62 -6.82
CA ALA A 278 3.94 21.60 -7.53
C ALA A 278 3.40 21.33 -8.94
N LEU A 279 2.10 21.55 -9.16
CA LEU A 279 1.43 21.40 -10.45
C LEU A 279 1.50 22.66 -11.33
N GLY A 280 2.09 23.75 -10.84
CA GLY A 280 2.22 25.00 -11.58
C GLY A 280 0.96 25.85 -11.64
N GLU A 281 -0.06 25.54 -10.82
CA GLU A 281 -1.26 26.35 -10.68
C GLU A 281 -1.11 27.27 -9.45
N SER A 282 -0.96 28.56 -9.71
CA SER A 282 -0.90 29.64 -8.70
C SER A 282 -2.21 30.41 -8.62
#